data_AF-A0A2V8S7S4-F1
#
_entry.id   AF-A0A2V8S7S4-F1
#
_cell.length_a   1.000
_cell.length_b   1.000
_cell.length_c   1.000
_cell.angle_alpha   90.00
_cell.angle_beta   90.00
_cell.angle_gamma   90.00
#
_symmetry.space_group_name_H-M   'P 1'
#
loop_
_entity.id
_entity.type
_entity.pdbx_description
1 polymer ?
#
loop_
_entity_poly.entity_id
_entity_poly.type
_entity_poly.pdbx_seq_one_letter_code
_entity_poly.pdbx_strand_id
1 'polypeptide(L)'
;MSEHRGEDLPEEVPIGYAWDFETQQRRLPKEEYDLHRAILDDLEEEDLDGLDLSRASDYVLWAAAQAFEELERGGDAVACLKRIAASASPHPALSYPDILLRLEELLKDRGDYDEALAVLARVEQEDAALKDACREERASVLVLSGRIEEGVRLFEAAAREAPEDPWVLLIAAWALLQRGRYEEALSWVGRAEQALRWVEDREEALKAREEIAKLRKESAARLERRRRLIDAGSPGAPPGLGSAREEMLARLDAEEVRLVEHPPRDAMALSRATERLAGLQQRASRAWDDAVEAGDEEAIAAFDDLMAEIASLAERFGIELPDLTSGAPTPGR
;
A
#
# COMPACT_ATOMS: atom_id res chain seq x y z
N MET A 1 -18.28 50.70 12.48
CA MET A 1 -17.38 49.91 13.34
C MET A 1 -18.10 48.62 13.66
N SER A 2 -18.03 47.67 12.73
CA SER A 2 -18.66 46.36 12.85
C SER A 2 -17.52 45.37 13.04
N GLU A 3 -17.25 44.99 14.28
CA GLU A 3 -16.37 43.87 14.59
C GLU A 3 -17.13 42.59 14.25
N HIS A 4 -16.71 41.92 13.18
CA HIS A 4 -16.99 40.51 12.99
C HIS A 4 -16.29 39.75 14.12
N ARG A 5 -17.07 39.21 15.07
CA ARG A 5 -16.63 38.03 15.82
C ARG A 5 -16.50 36.91 14.78
N GLY A 6 -15.28 36.49 14.51
CA GLY A 6 -15.05 35.17 13.95
C GLY A 6 -15.67 34.17 14.93
N GLU A 7 -16.61 33.39 14.42
CA GLU A 7 -16.99 32.15 15.09
C GLU A 7 -15.77 31.23 14.95
N ASP A 8 -14.98 31.09 16.02
CA ASP A 8 -13.95 30.07 16.11
C ASP A 8 -14.66 28.71 16.00
N LEU A 9 -14.59 28.10 14.82
CA LEU A 9 -14.95 26.70 14.65
C LEU A 9 -14.04 25.88 15.57
N PRO A 10 -14.57 24.89 16.32
CA PRO A 10 -13.73 24.05 17.17
C PRO A 10 -12.63 23.40 16.32
N GLU A 11 -11.40 23.40 16.82
CA GLU A 11 -10.29 22.64 16.20
C GLU A 11 -10.76 21.20 15.97
N GLU A 12 -10.61 20.74 14.73
CA GLU A 12 -10.97 19.37 14.36
C GLU A 12 -10.08 18.39 15.13
N VAL A 13 -10.69 17.39 15.77
CA VAL A 13 -9.94 16.40 16.55
C VAL A 13 -9.11 15.55 15.58
N PRO A 14 -7.77 15.49 15.73
CA PRO A 14 -6.95 14.73 14.79
C PRO A 14 -7.25 13.22 14.86
N ILE A 15 -7.04 12.52 13.74
CA ILE A 15 -7.23 11.07 13.65
C ILE A 15 -6.43 10.35 14.73
N GLY A 16 -7.06 9.36 15.37
CA GLY A 16 -6.44 8.60 16.47
C GLY A 16 -6.62 9.23 17.85
N TYR A 17 -7.14 10.45 17.93
CA TYR A 17 -7.44 11.13 19.19
C TYR A 17 -8.94 11.26 19.43
N ALA A 18 -9.34 11.19 20.70
CA ALA A 18 -10.70 11.47 21.14
C ALA A 18 -10.86 12.89 21.70
N TRP A 19 -9.75 13.54 22.04
CA TRP A 19 -9.69 14.90 22.59
C TRP A 19 -8.85 15.80 21.69
N ASP A 20 -9.21 17.09 21.59
CA ASP A 20 -8.33 18.12 21.01
C ASP A 20 -7.04 18.32 21.84
N PHE A 21 -6.00 18.91 21.23
CA PHE A 21 -4.71 19.11 21.89
C PHE A 21 -4.78 20.04 23.11
N GLU A 22 -5.67 21.04 23.10
CA GLU A 22 -5.88 21.92 24.27
C GLU A 22 -6.40 21.14 25.48
N THR A 23 -7.36 20.24 25.25
CA THR A 23 -7.94 19.38 26.27
C THR A 23 -6.93 18.36 26.77
N GLN A 24 -6.14 17.77 25.87
CA GLN A 24 -5.03 16.89 26.23
C GLN A 24 -4.04 17.61 27.15
N GLN A 25 -3.54 18.79 26.75
CA GLN A 25 -2.59 19.58 27.54
C GLN A 25 -3.11 19.94 28.94
N ARG A 26 -4.41 20.25 29.04
CA ARG A 26 -5.04 20.65 30.31
C ARG A 26 -5.33 19.48 31.24
N ARG A 27 -5.67 18.31 30.71
CA ARG A 27 -6.23 17.19 31.49
C ARG A 27 -5.25 16.05 31.73
N LEU A 28 -4.23 15.89 30.89
CA LEU A 28 -3.26 14.81 31.02
C LEU A 28 -2.15 15.15 32.02
N PRO A 29 -1.49 14.14 32.61
CA PRO A 29 -0.24 14.35 33.33
C PRO A 29 0.77 15.07 32.45
N LYS A 30 1.36 16.16 32.97
CA LYS A 30 2.26 17.02 32.19
C LYS A 30 3.43 16.25 31.57
N GLU A 31 4.07 15.37 32.33
CA GLU A 31 5.22 14.58 31.85
C GLU A 31 4.85 13.65 30.69
N GLU A 32 3.67 13.04 30.72
CA GLU A 32 3.17 12.17 29.65
C GLU A 32 2.81 12.96 28.39
N TYR A 33 2.14 14.11 28.56
CA TYR A 33 1.83 15.01 27.45
C TYR A 33 3.10 15.59 26.80
N ASP A 34 4.04 16.08 27.60
CA ASP A 34 5.29 16.66 27.12
C ASP A 34 6.13 15.60 26.39
N LEU A 35 6.20 14.36 26.89
CA LEU A 35 6.88 13.25 26.19
C LEU A 35 6.21 12.91 24.86
N HIS A 36 4.88 12.82 24.83
CA HIS A 36 4.13 12.57 23.60
C HIS A 36 4.40 13.66 22.55
N ARG A 37 4.39 14.94 22.94
CA ARG A 37 4.72 16.05 22.03
C ARG A 37 6.16 15.99 21.56
N ALA A 38 7.12 15.70 22.45
CA ALA A 38 8.51 15.57 22.07
C ALA A 38 8.71 14.48 21.01
N ILE A 39 8.05 13.33 21.14
CA ILE A 39 8.14 12.25 20.14
C ILE A 39 7.63 12.68 18.77
N LEU A 40 6.55 13.47 18.71
CA LEU A 40 5.98 13.93 17.44
C LEU A 40 6.76 15.08 16.80
N ASP A 41 7.26 16.02 17.59
CA ASP A 41 7.78 17.29 17.07
C ASP A 41 9.31 17.42 17.13
N ASP A 42 9.95 16.75 18.09
CA ASP A 42 11.31 17.11 18.54
C ASP A 42 12.34 15.97 18.46
N LEU A 43 11.92 14.69 18.48
CA LEU A 43 12.86 13.57 18.55
C LEU A 43 13.42 13.20 17.17
N GLU A 44 14.75 13.07 17.12
CA GLU A 44 15.45 12.45 16.00
C GLU A 44 15.40 10.90 16.10
N GLU A 45 15.72 10.21 15.01
CA GLU A 45 15.68 8.73 14.95
C GLU A 45 16.51 8.07 16.06
N GLU A 46 17.71 8.60 16.36
CA GLU A 46 18.59 8.08 17.41
C GLU A 46 17.97 8.19 18.81
N ASP A 47 17.21 9.26 19.08
CA ASP A 47 16.54 9.45 20.36
C ASP A 47 15.34 8.49 20.50
N LEU A 48 14.62 8.25 19.40
CA LEU A 48 13.50 7.32 19.37
C LEU A 48 13.95 5.87 19.65
N ASP A 49 15.10 5.46 19.11
CA ASP A 49 15.70 4.15 19.38
C ASP A 49 16.16 3.99 20.84
N GLY A 50 16.57 5.08 21.48
CA GLY A 50 16.95 5.11 22.89
C GLY A 50 15.77 5.09 23.86
N LEU A 51 14.53 5.29 23.37
CA LEU A 51 13.35 5.45 24.21
C LEU A 51 12.88 4.11 24.80
N ASP A 52 12.80 4.03 26.13
CA ASP A 52 12.22 2.86 26.81
C ASP A 52 10.69 2.84 26.66
N LEU A 53 10.21 2.19 25.60
CA LEU A 53 8.79 1.99 25.37
C LEU A 53 8.20 0.83 26.17
N SER A 54 8.97 0.07 26.95
CA SER A 54 8.49 -1.17 27.60
C SER A 54 7.33 -0.95 28.59
N ARG A 55 7.27 0.24 29.19
CA ARG A 55 6.24 0.67 30.14
C ARG A 55 5.46 1.90 29.70
N ALA A 56 5.61 2.30 28.44
CA ALA A 56 4.87 3.42 27.86
C ALA A 56 3.35 3.19 27.91
N SER A 57 2.60 4.27 28.12
CA SER A 57 1.15 4.29 28.00
C SER A 57 0.74 4.20 26.54
N ASP A 58 -0.54 3.88 26.29
CA ASP A 58 -1.07 3.84 24.92
C ASP A 58 -0.93 5.19 24.22
N TYR A 59 -1.00 6.30 24.96
CA TYR A 59 -0.83 7.65 24.43
C TYR A 59 0.59 7.91 23.92
N VAL A 60 1.62 7.48 24.68
CA VAL A 60 3.02 7.57 24.25
C VAL A 60 3.31 6.60 23.10
N LEU A 61 2.73 5.39 23.15
CA LEU A 61 2.87 4.41 22.06
C LEU A 61 2.23 4.90 20.75
N TRP A 62 1.16 5.69 20.82
CA TRP A 62 0.53 6.25 19.62
C TRP A 62 1.42 7.31 18.98
N ALA A 63 2.07 8.18 19.76
CA ALA A 63 3.07 9.10 19.22
C ALA A 63 4.26 8.35 18.61
N ALA A 64 4.76 7.33 19.30
CA ALA A 64 5.87 6.51 18.79
C ALA A 64 5.50 5.81 17.48
N ALA A 65 4.27 5.27 17.37
CA ALA A 65 3.80 4.66 16.13
C ALA A 65 3.82 5.65 14.97
N GLN A 66 3.26 6.86 15.15
CA GLN A 66 3.28 7.92 14.13
C GLN A 66 4.71 8.29 13.73
N ALA A 67 5.60 8.50 14.70
CA ALA A 67 7.01 8.80 14.42
C ALA A 67 7.71 7.67 13.64
N PHE A 68 7.45 6.40 13.98
CA PHE A 68 7.98 5.27 13.22
C PHE A 68 7.43 5.21 11.80
N GLU A 69 6.17 5.59 11.57
CA GLU A 69 5.59 5.64 10.22
C GLU A 69 6.22 6.76 9.38
N GLU A 70 6.50 7.92 9.97
CA GLU A 70 7.24 9.00 9.30
C GLU A 70 8.68 8.59 8.92
N LEU A 71 9.29 7.70 9.70
CA LEU A 71 10.59 7.11 9.42
C LEU A 71 10.52 5.86 8.52
N GLU A 72 9.36 5.54 7.95
CA GLU A 72 9.10 4.35 7.12
C GLU A 72 9.39 3.01 7.85
N ARG A 73 9.44 3.03 9.18
CA ARG A 73 9.64 1.89 10.07
C ARG A 73 8.32 1.22 10.45
N GLY A 74 7.58 0.79 9.43
CA GLY A 74 6.24 0.19 9.60
C GLY A 74 6.20 -1.04 10.52
N GLY A 75 7.32 -1.76 10.71
CA GLY A 75 7.40 -2.86 11.68
C GLY A 75 7.31 -2.42 13.14
N ASP A 76 7.99 -1.33 13.49
CA ASP A 76 7.99 -0.77 14.84
C ASP A 76 6.66 -0.08 15.14
N ALA A 77 6.10 0.61 14.13
CA ALA A 77 4.74 1.15 14.20
C ALA A 77 3.71 0.05 14.51
N VAL A 78 3.68 -1.03 13.73
CA VAL A 78 2.77 -2.17 13.96
C VAL A 78 2.99 -2.78 15.35
N ALA A 79 4.23 -2.85 15.85
CA ALA A 79 4.49 -3.34 17.21
C ALA A 79 3.87 -2.44 18.29
N CYS A 80 3.96 -1.11 18.13
CA CYS A 80 3.33 -0.15 19.03
C CYS A 80 1.80 -0.24 18.98
N LEU A 81 1.22 -0.26 17.79
CA LEU A 81 -0.24 -0.34 17.59
C LEU A 81 -0.83 -1.66 18.10
N LYS A 82 -0.13 -2.79 17.93
CA LYS A 82 -0.54 -4.09 18.51
C LYS A 82 -0.58 -4.04 20.03
N ARG A 83 0.33 -3.30 20.66
CA ARG A 83 0.32 -3.12 22.13
C ARG A 83 -0.86 -2.25 22.58
N ILE A 84 -1.15 -1.15 21.87
CA ILE A 84 -2.33 -0.32 22.15
C ILE A 84 -3.60 -1.16 21.99
N ALA A 85 -3.71 -1.92 20.90
CA ALA A 85 -4.82 -2.84 20.70
C ALA A 85 -4.91 -3.86 21.86
N ALA A 86 -3.81 -4.40 22.36
CA ALA A 86 -3.84 -5.36 23.48
C ALA A 86 -4.11 -4.73 24.86
N SER A 87 -4.23 -3.40 24.96
CA SER A 87 -4.37 -2.71 26.24
C SER A 87 -5.67 -3.06 26.96
N ALA A 88 -5.55 -3.37 28.25
CA ALA A 88 -6.70 -3.60 29.14
C ALA A 88 -7.19 -2.32 29.84
N SER A 89 -6.49 -1.20 29.63
CA SER A 89 -6.81 0.09 30.24
C SER A 89 -6.76 1.19 29.17
N PRO A 90 -7.81 1.31 28.34
CA PRO A 90 -7.83 2.26 27.24
C PRO A 90 -7.57 3.71 27.68
N HIS A 91 -6.67 4.39 26.97
CA HIS A 91 -6.33 5.77 27.28
C HIS A 91 -7.44 6.73 26.81
N PRO A 92 -7.96 7.62 27.69
CA PRO A 92 -9.17 8.37 27.41
C PRO A 92 -9.01 9.47 26.34
N ALA A 93 -7.77 9.85 26.01
CA ALA A 93 -7.48 10.82 24.96
C ALA A 93 -7.41 10.20 23.55
N LEU A 94 -7.49 8.87 23.42
CA LEU A 94 -7.32 8.17 22.15
C LEU A 94 -8.64 7.65 21.57
N SER A 95 -8.71 7.64 20.25
CA SER A 95 -9.76 6.96 19.47
C SER A 95 -9.27 5.58 19.08
N TYR A 96 -9.71 4.54 19.82
CA TYR A 96 -9.32 3.16 19.55
C TYR A 96 -9.78 2.65 18.18
N PRO A 97 -11.00 2.98 17.71
CA PRO A 97 -11.40 2.59 16.35
C PRO A 97 -10.43 3.12 15.27
N ASP A 98 -10.02 4.38 15.34
CA ASP A 98 -9.10 4.98 14.36
C ASP A 98 -7.71 4.30 14.41
N ILE A 99 -7.19 4.07 15.62
CA ILE A 99 -5.90 3.38 15.82
C ILE A 99 -5.96 1.94 15.31
N LEU A 100 -7.08 1.23 15.53
CA LEU A 100 -7.28 -0.12 15.01
C LEU A 100 -7.39 -0.12 13.48
N LEU A 101 -8.06 0.88 12.87
CA LEU A 101 -8.10 1.02 11.42
C LEU A 101 -6.70 1.32 10.85
N ARG A 102 -5.88 2.13 11.53
CA ARG A 102 -4.49 2.33 11.11
C ARG A 102 -3.66 1.05 11.22
N LEU A 103 -3.83 0.28 12.31
CA LEU A 103 -3.18 -1.02 12.46
C LEU A 103 -3.59 -2.00 11.35
N GLU A 104 -4.87 -2.03 11.00
CA GLU A 104 -5.40 -2.83 9.89
C GLU A 104 -4.70 -2.49 8.58
N GLU A 105 -4.59 -1.20 8.25
CA GLU A 105 -4.00 -0.73 7.01
C GLU A 105 -2.54 -1.16 6.90
N LEU A 106 -1.75 -0.94 7.95
CA LEU A 106 -0.36 -1.38 7.99
C LEU A 106 -0.22 -2.91 7.90
N LEU A 107 -1.14 -3.68 8.51
CA LEU A 107 -1.14 -5.14 8.38
C LEU A 107 -1.51 -5.57 6.95
N LYS A 108 -2.49 -4.91 6.32
CA LYS A 108 -2.89 -5.15 4.93
C LYS A 108 -1.72 -4.89 3.97
N ASP A 109 -1.00 -3.80 4.16
CA ASP A 109 0.14 -3.42 3.31
C ASP A 109 1.33 -4.39 3.46
N ARG A 110 1.56 -4.90 4.66
CA ARG A 110 2.53 -5.98 4.93
C ARG A 110 2.06 -7.35 4.41
N GLY A 111 0.81 -7.45 3.96
CA GLY A 111 0.18 -8.69 3.53
C GLY A 111 -0.18 -9.63 4.68
N ASP A 112 -0.25 -9.13 5.91
CA ASP A 112 -0.70 -9.83 7.13
C ASP A 112 -2.24 -9.90 7.20
N TYR A 113 -2.86 -10.38 6.12
CA TYR A 113 -4.31 -10.26 5.87
C TYR A 113 -5.21 -10.92 6.93
N ASP A 114 -4.80 -12.05 7.52
CA ASP A 114 -5.60 -12.70 8.56
C ASP A 114 -5.62 -11.88 9.84
N GLU A 115 -4.52 -11.20 10.17
CA GLU A 115 -4.45 -10.28 11.30
C GLU A 115 -5.26 -9.02 11.00
N ALA A 116 -5.14 -8.45 9.80
CA ALA A 116 -5.94 -7.30 9.37
C ALA A 116 -7.46 -7.57 9.50
N LEU A 117 -7.92 -8.74 9.06
CA LEU A 117 -9.34 -9.12 9.22
C LEU A 117 -9.76 -9.32 10.68
N ALA A 118 -8.87 -9.84 11.53
CA ALA A 118 -9.13 -9.95 12.96
C ALA A 118 -9.25 -8.56 13.61
N VAL A 119 -8.44 -7.59 13.17
CA VAL A 119 -8.51 -6.20 13.61
C VAL A 119 -9.82 -5.54 13.16
N LEU A 120 -10.23 -5.70 11.90
CA LEU A 120 -11.53 -5.21 11.42
C LEU A 120 -12.71 -5.81 12.21
N ALA A 121 -12.66 -7.12 12.48
CA ALA A 121 -13.68 -7.77 13.31
C ALA A 121 -13.73 -7.22 14.74
N ARG A 122 -12.62 -6.67 15.24
CA ARG A 122 -12.56 -6.00 16.54
C ARG A 122 -13.09 -4.57 16.49
N VAL A 123 -12.78 -3.79 15.44
CA VAL A 123 -13.36 -2.45 15.25
C VAL A 123 -14.89 -2.51 15.33
N GLU A 124 -15.50 -3.49 14.69
CA GLU A 124 -16.96 -3.71 14.71
C GLU A 124 -17.52 -4.15 16.06
N GLN A 125 -16.70 -4.74 16.92
CA GLN A 125 -17.09 -5.08 18.29
C GLN A 125 -17.08 -3.86 19.21
N GLU A 126 -16.11 -2.95 19.01
CA GLU A 126 -16.02 -1.68 19.74
C GLU A 126 -17.14 -0.73 19.32
N ASP A 127 -17.42 -0.63 18.02
CA ASP A 127 -18.52 0.16 17.49
C ASP A 127 -19.22 -0.56 16.32
N ALA A 128 -20.41 -1.09 16.59
CA ALA A 128 -21.23 -1.77 15.59
C ALA A 128 -21.68 -0.84 14.45
N ALA A 129 -21.69 0.48 14.65
CA ALA A 129 -22.00 1.45 13.60
C ALA A 129 -20.89 1.55 12.55
N LEU A 130 -19.64 1.20 12.89
CA LEU A 130 -18.52 1.17 11.97
C LEU A 130 -18.51 -0.04 11.03
N LYS A 131 -19.42 -0.99 11.21
CA LYS A 131 -19.52 -2.18 10.36
C LYS A 131 -19.69 -1.84 8.88
N ASP A 132 -20.53 -0.86 8.59
CA ASP A 132 -20.76 -0.45 7.20
C ASP A 132 -19.57 0.35 6.67
N ALA A 133 -18.96 1.20 7.50
CA ALA A 133 -17.75 1.95 7.16
C ALA A 133 -16.54 1.03 6.87
N CYS A 134 -16.41 -0.09 7.59
CA CYS A 134 -15.31 -1.05 7.43
C CYS A 134 -15.50 -2.04 6.27
N ARG A 135 -16.63 -1.98 5.56
CA ARG A 135 -16.99 -3.02 4.59
C ARG A 135 -16.03 -3.07 3.41
N GLU A 136 -15.60 -1.92 2.93
CA GLU A 136 -14.68 -1.80 1.79
C GLU A 136 -13.28 -2.28 2.14
N GLU A 137 -12.79 -1.92 3.34
CA GLU A 137 -11.51 -2.44 3.83
C GLU A 137 -11.54 -3.96 3.96
N ARG A 138 -12.61 -4.51 4.57
CA ARG A 138 -12.79 -5.97 4.64
C ARG A 138 -12.83 -6.59 3.24
N ALA A 139 -13.55 -5.98 2.30
CA ALA A 139 -13.64 -6.47 0.93
C ALA A 139 -12.26 -6.50 0.26
N SER A 140 -11.48 -5.43 0.42
CA SER A 140 -10.11 -5.31 -0.08
C SER A 140 -9.21 -6.41 0.47
N VAL A 141 -9.17 -6.58 1.80
CA VAL A 141 -8.36 -7.63 2.44
C VAL A 141 -8.81 -9.04 2.04
N LEU A 142 -10.11 -9.28 1.87
CA LEU A 142 -10.61 -10.57 1.37
C LEU A 142 -10.10 -10.86 -0.04
N VAL A 143 -10.15 -9.88 -0.95
CA VAL A 143 -9.60 -10.04 -2.31
C VAL A 143 -8.08 -10.27 -2.23
N LEU A 144 -7.34 -9.42 -1.52
CA LEU A 144 -5.88 -9.51 -1.40
C LEU A 144 -5.42 -10.82 -0.73
N SER A 145 -6.20 -11.37 0.21
CA SER A 145 -5.94 -12.70 0.81
C SER A 145 -6.32 -13.89 -0.06
N GLY A 146 -6.97 -13.65 -1.20
CA GLY A 146 -7.36 -14.69 -2.17
C GLY A 146 -8.78 -15.23 -2.00
N ARG A 147 -9.54 -14.72 -1.03
CA ARG A 147 -11.00 -14.94 -0.91
C ARG A 147 -11.75 -13.97 -1.85
N ILE A 148 -11.40 -14.04 -3.13
CA ILE A 148 -11.79 -13.06 -4.15
C ILE A 148 -13.31 -12.95 -4.23
N GLU A 149 -14.03 -14.07 -4.30
CA GLU A 149 -15.49 -14.08 -4.47
C GLU A 149 -16.24 -13.61 -3.21
N GLU A 150 -15.63 -13.72 -2.02
CA GLU A 150 -16.18 -13.12 -0.80
C GLU A 150 -15.99 -11.61 -0.80
N GLY A 151 -14.78 -11.12 -1.11
CA GLY A 151 -14.50 -9.69 -1.17
C GLY A 151 -15.31 -8.98 -2.27
N VAL A 152 -15.41 -9.59 -3.45
CA VAL A 152 -16.23 -9.08 -4.56
C VAL A 152 -17.70 -8.92 -4.15
N ARG A 153 -18.27 -9.87 -3.40
CA ARG A 153 -19.65 -9.75 -2.90
C ARG A 153 -19.83 -8.58 -1.93
N LEU A 154 -18.81 -8.27 -1.12
CA LEU A 154 -18.84 -7.11 -0.23
C LEU A 154 -18.70 -5.80 -1.02
N PHE A 155 -17.82 -5.73 -2.01
CA PHE A 155 -17.74 -4.57 -2.91
C PHE A 155 -19.04 -4.37 -3.69
N GLU A 156 -19.69 -5.44 -4.15
CA GLU A 156 -21.01 -5.35 -4.79
C GLU A 156 -22.12 -4.89 -3.83
N ALA A 157 -21.99 -5.17 -2.53
CA ALA A 157 -22.90 -4.62 -1.53
C ALA A 157 -22.65 -3.14 -1.29
N ALA A 158 -21.38 -2.73 -1.11
CA ALA A 158 -21.00 -1.32 -0.97
C ALA A 158 -21.43 -0.49 -2.19
N ALA A 159 -21.12 -0.94 -3.40
CA ALA A 159 -21.51 -0.25 -4.63
C ALA A 159 -23.03 -0.19 -4.89
N ARG A 160 -23.85 -1.02 -4.21
CA ARG A 160 -25.32 -0.90 -4.26
C ARG A 160 -25.85 0.14 -3.29
N GLU A 161 -25.13 0.41 -2.21
CA GLU A 161 -25.48 1.43 -1.23
C GLU A 161 -25.02 2.83 -1.68
N ALA A 162 -23.89 2.90 -2.38
CA ALA A 162 -23.37 4.12 -3.00
C ALA A 162 -23.13 3.93 -4.52
N PRO A 163 -24.19 3.80 -5.34
CA PRO A 163 -24.06 3.57 -6.78
C PRO A 163 -23.43 4.73 -7.56
N GLU A 164 -23.44 5.94 -6.98
CA GLU A 164 -22.84 7.16 -7.51
C GLU A 164 -21.37 7.32 -7.15
N ASP A 165 -20.86 6.57 -6.17
CA ASP A 165 -19.48 6.69 -5.72
C ASP A 165 -18.54 5.82 -6.59
N PRO A 166 -17.67 6.44 -7.42
CA PRO A 166 -16.73 5.69 -8.22
C PRO A 166 -15.62 5.03 -7.39
N TRP A 167 -15.32 5.50 -6.18
CA TRP A 167 -14.14 5.04 -5.41
C TRP A 167 -14.30 3.61 -4.91
N VAL A 168 -15.50 3.23 -4.46
CA VAL A 168 -15.81 1.84 -4.11
C VAL A 168 -15.47 0.89 -5.27
N LEU A 169 -15.76 1.32 -6.51
CA LEU A 169 -15.50 0.55 -7.72
C LEU A 169 -14.01 0.54 -8.08
N LEU A 170 -13.29 1.63 -7.81
CA LEU A 170 -11.86 1.76 -8.07
C LEU A 170 -11.02 0.96 -7.08
N ILE A 171 -11.38 0.94 -5.79
CA ILE A 171 -10.75 0.11 -4.76
C ILE A 171 -10.91 -1.38 -5.13
N ALA A 172 -12.11 -1.79 -5.55
CA ALA A 172 -12.35 -3.14 -6.04
C ALA A 172 -11.48 -3.48 -7.26
N ALA A 173 -11.40 -2.58 -8.24
CA ALA A 173 -10.58 -2.76 -9.44
C ALA A 173 -9.08 -2.89 -9.09
N TRP A 174 -8.58 -2.05 -8.18
CA TRP A 174 -7.19 -2.10 -7.72
C TRP A 174 -6.88 -3.42 -7.01
N ALA A 175 -7.74 -3.88 -6.09
CA ALA A 175 -7.52 -5.14 -5.37
C ALA A 175 -7.52 -6.34 -6.34
N LEU A 176 -8.39 -6.33 -7.35
CA LEU A 176 -8.44 -7.35 -8.41
C LEU A 176 -7.19 -7.30 -9.30
N LEU A 177 -6.70 -6.11 -9.64
CA LEU A 177 -5.44 -5.92 -10.37
C LEU A 177 -4.25 -6.54 -9.61
N GLN A 178 -4.12 -6.26 -8.31
CA GLN A 178 -3.07 -6.80 -7.45
C GLN A 178 -3.13 -8.34 -7.36
N ARG A 179 -4.33 -8.93 -7.44
CA ARG A 179 -4.54 -10.38 -7.51
C ARG A 179 -4.42 -10.97 -8.91
N GLY A 180 -4.01 -10.18 -9.89
CA GLY A 180 -3.85 -10.66 -11.25
C GLY A 180 -5.17 -10.93 -11.99
N ARG A 181 -6.31 -10.45 -11.52
CA ARG A 181 -7.64 -10.62 -12.14
C ARG A 181 -7.93 -9.45 -13.08
N TYR A 182 -7.10 -9.31 -14.12
CA TYR A 182 -7.04 -8.11 -14.98
C TYR A 182 -8.33 -7.84 -15.76
N GLU A 183 -8.99 -8.87 -16.28
CA GLU A 183 -10.26 -8.75 -17.00
C GLU A 183 -11.37 -8.23 -16.10
N GLU A 184 -11.46 -8.73 -14.86
CA GLU A 184 -12.43 -8.25 -13.88
C GLU A 184 -12.08 -6.85 -13.42
N ALA A 185 -10.81 -6.54 -13.15
CA ALA A 185 -10.38 -5.17 -12.84
C ALA A 185 -10.85 -4.18 -13.92
N LEU A 186 -10.68 -4.49 -15.21
CA LEU A 186 -11.19 -3.68 -16.32
C LEU A 186 -12.71 -3.53 -16.30
N SER A 187 -13.45 -4.59 -15.96
CA SER A 187 -14.91 -4.53 -15.80
C SER A 187 -15.33 -3.58 -14.68
N TRP A 188 -14.63 -3.59 -13.54
CA TRP A 188 -14.88 -2.67 -12.43
C TRP A 188 -14.52 -1.23 -12.78
N VAL A 189 -13.39 -0.99 -13.47
CA VAL A 189 -13.03 0.34 -14.01
C VAL A 189 -14.09 0.87 -14.98
N GLY A 190 -14.64 0.02 -15.84
CA GLY A 190 -15.73 0.41 -16.74
C GLY A 190 -17.03 0.79 -16.02
N ARG A 191 -17.29 0.23 -14.83
CA ARG A 191 -18.39 0.64 -13.96
C ARG A 191 -18.08 1.96 -13.26
N ALA A 192 -16.86 2.15 -12.76
CA ALA A 192 -16.42 3.41 -12.14
C ALA A 192 -16.57 4.60 -13.11
N GLU A 193 -16.22 4.41 -14.37
CA GLU A 193 -16.40 5.44 -15.41
C GLU A 193 -17.88 5.77 -15.67
N GLN A 194 -18.80 4.82 -15.48
CA GLN A 194 -20.23 5.09 -15.56
C GLN A 194 -20.73 5.87 -14.33
N ALA A 195 -20.20 5.55 -13.15
CA ALA A 195 -20.53 6.23 -11.89
C ALA A 195 -20.14 7.71 -11.91
N LEU A 196 -19.03 8.07 -12.59
CA LEU A 196 -18.59 9.48 -12.77
C LEU A 196 -19.67 10.43 -13.31
N ARG A 197 -20.71 9.92 -13.98
CA ARG A 197 -21.81 10.75 -14.51
C ARG A 197 -22.66 11.37 -13.40
N TRP A 198 -22.56 10.83 -12.20
CA TRP A 198 -23.33 11.22 -11.01
C TRP A 198 -22.49 12.00 -10.00
N VAL A 199 -21.17 12.09 -10.21
CA VAL A 199 -20.27 12.88 -9.36
C VAL A 199 -20.40 14.35 -9.75
N GLU A 200 -21.04 15.13 -8.89
CA GLU A 200 -21.25 16.57 -9.10
C GLU A 200 -19.98 17.39 -8.83
N ASP A 201 -19.19 16.97 -7.84
CA ASP A 201 -17.94 17.65 -7.52
C ASP A 201 -16.91 17.47 -8.64
N ARG A 202 -16.47 18.59 -9.21
CA ARG A 202 -15.59 18.59 -10.38
C ARG A 202 -14.18 18.12 -10.03
N GLU A 203 -13.68 18.47 -8.86
CA GLU A 203 -12.33 18.10 -8.44
C GLU A 203 -12.28 16.59 -8.17
N GLU A 204 -13.29 16.09 -7.48
CA GLU A 204 -13.46 14.67 -7.20
C GLU A 204 -13.61 13.84 -8.46
N ALA A 205 -14.45 14.31 -9.40
CA ALA A 205 -14.60 13.66 -10.69
C ALA A 205 -13.29 13.67 -11.50
N LEU A 206 -12.42 14.67 -11.34
CA LEU A 206 -11.12 14.71 -12.01
C LEU A 206 -10.16 13.68 -11.41
N LYS A 207 -10.05 13.63 -10.08
CA LYS A 207 -9.23 12.63 -9.36
C LYS A 207 -9.63 11.20 -9.73
N ALA A 208 -10.93 10.90 -9.70
CA ALA A 208 -11.44 9.59 -10.07
C ALA A 208 -11.18 9.27 -11.56
N ARG A 209 -11.22 10.25 -12.48
CA ARG A 209 -10.86 10.04 -13.90
C ARG A 209 -9.40 9.68 -14.09
N GLU A 210 -8.51 10.33 -13.35
CA GLU A 210 -7.08 10.04 -13.39
C GLU A 210 -6.80 8.62 -12.91
N GLU A 211 -7.42 8.20 -11.80
CA GLU A 211 -7.26 6.84 -11.29
C GLU A 211 -7.89 5.79 -12.23
N ILE A 212 -9.05 6.08 -12.83
CA ILE A 212 -9.65 5.25 -13.89
C ILE A 212 -8.68 5.06 -15.06
N ALA A 213 -8.04 6.14 -15.53
CA ALA A 213 -7.11 6.08 -16.65
C ALA A 213 -5.88 5.24 -16.31
N LYS A 214 -5.33 5.41 -15.10
CA LYS A 214 -4.21 4.62 -14.58
C LYS A 214 -4.55 3.14 -14.49
N LEU A 215 -5.61 2.78 -13.78
CA LEU A 215 -6.03 1.38 -13.60
C LEU A 215 -6.41 0.72 -14.91
N ARG A 216 -7.06 1.44 -15.83
CA ARG A 216 -7.38 0.94 -17.18
C ARG A 216 -6.12 0.63 -17.97
N LYS A 217 -5.18 1.58 -18.03
CA LYS A 217 -3.92 1.42 -18.76
C LYS A 217 -3.14 0.22 -18.21
N GLU A 218 -2.98 0.14 -16.90
CA GLU A 218 -2.21 -0.91 -16.24
C GLU A 218 -2.86 -2.28 -16.42
N SER A 219 -4.16 -2.41 -16.12
CA SER A 219 -4.88 -3.68 -16.25
C SER A 219 -4.90 -4.19 -17.70
N ALA A 220 -5.07 -3.30 -18.68
CA ALA A 220 -5.04 -3.68 -20.09
C ALA A 220 -3.64 -4.11 -20.56
N ALA A 221 -2.59 -3.40 -20.12
CA ALA A 221 -1.21 -3.76 -20.44
C ALA A 221 -0.84 -5.14 -19.88
N ARG A 222 -1.15 -5.39 -18.59
CA ARG A 222 -0.91 -6.69 -17.95
C ARG A 222 -1.70 -7.83 -18.58
N LEU A 223 -2.96 -7.57 -18.95
CA LEU A 223 -3.79 -8.54 -19.66
C LEU A 223 -3.21 -8.92 -21.01
N GLU A 224 -2.80 -7.93 -21.80
CA GLU A 224 -2.22 -8.15 -23.11
C GLU A 224 -0.87 -8.89 -22.99
N ARG A 225 -0.01 -8.51 -22.05
CA ARG A 225 1.24 -9.22 -21.74
C ARG A 225 1.00 -10.68 -21.38
N ARG A 226 0.04 -10.95 -20.49
CA ARG A 226 -0.33 -12.32 -20.10
C ARG A 226 -0.83 -13.13 -21.30
N ARG A 227 -1.70 -12.53 -22.13
CA ARG A 227 -2.24 -13.19 -23.33
C ARG A 227 -1.13 -13.54 -24.32
N ARG A 228 -0.22 -12.61 -24.60
CA ARG A 228 0.92 -12.84 -25.48
C ARG A 228 1.81 -13.97 -24.99
N LEU A 229 2.08 -14.08 -23.69
CA LEU A 229 2.85 -15.21 -23.16
C LEU A 229 2.18 -16.56 -23.38
N ILE A 230 0.85 -16.63 -23.20
CA ILE A 230 0.08 -17.85 -23.44
C ILE A 230 0.14 -18.22 -24.93
N ASP A 231 -0.05 -17.22 -25.81
CA ASP A 231 -0.02 -17.40 -27.27
C ASP A 231 1.41 -17.73 -27.79
N ALA A 232 2.46 -17.19 -27.16
CA ALA A 232 3.87 -17.42 -27.46
C ALA A 232 4.39 -18.81 -27.03
N GLY A 233 3.55 -19.64 -26.39
CA GLY A 233 3.76 -21.09 -26.29
C GLY A 233 3.83 -21.81 -27.65
N SER A 234 3.62 -21.09 -28.77
CA SER A 234 3.91 -21.52 -30.13
C SER A 234 5.32 -21.08 -30.59
N PRO A 235 6.13 -21.95 -31.21
CA PRO A 235 7.49 -21.63 -31.62
C PRO A 235 7.48 -20.57 -32.72
N GLY A 236 7.82 -19.32 -32.38
CA GLY A 236 7.89 -18.25 -33.38
C GLY A 236 7.86 -16.79 -32.89
N ALA A 237 7.94 -16.49 -31.58
CA ALA A 237 8.09 -15.10 -31.15
C ALA A 237 9.39 -14.52 -31.77
N PRO A 238 9.31 -13.40 -32.51
CA PRO A 238 10.47 -12.87 -33.21
C PRO A 238 11.55 -12.42 -32.19
N PRO A 239 12.83 -12.74 -32.44
CA PRO A 239 13.91 -12.27 -31.58
C PRO A 239 14.03 -10.74 -31.68
N GLY A 240 14.07 -10.06 -30.53
CA GLY A 240 14.26 -8.61 -30.46
C GLY A 240 14.08 -8.06 -29.05
N LEU A 241 14.70 -6.92 -28.77
CA LEU A 241 14.73 -6.27 -27.47
C LEU A 241 13.34 -5.94 -26.94
N GLY A 242 12.42 -5.48 -27.79
CA GLY A 242 11.03 -5.24 -27.42
C GLY A 242 10.28 -6.50 -26.96
N SER A 243 10.46 -7.63 -27.65
CA SER A 243 9.86 -8.91 -27.24
C SER A 243 10.46 -9.41 -25.92
N ALA A 244 11.77 -9.22 -25.72
CA ALA A 244 12.45 -9.59 -24.49
C ALA A 244 11.94 -8.76 -23.30
N ARG A 245 11.74 -7.45 -23.50
CA ARG A 245 11.17 -6.55 -22.48
C ARG A 245 9.76 -6.97 -22.07
N GLU A 246 8.88 -7.23 -23.04
CA GLU A 246 7.50 -7.65 -22.77
C GLU A 246 7.45 -8.97 -21.99
N GLU A 247 8.33 -9.92 -22.30
CA GLU A 247 8.45 -11.17 -21.53
C GLU A 247 8.90 -10.90 -20.09
N MET A 248 9.87 -10.00 -19.89
CA MET A 248 10.36 -9.65 -18.56
C MET A 248 9.31 -8.92 -17.72
N LEU A 249 8.57 -7.98 -18.31
CA LEU A 249 7.43 -7.32 -17.64
C LEU A 249 6.36 -8.34 -17.24
N ALA A 250 6.02 -9.28 -18.13
CA ALA A 250 5.04 -10.30 -17.82
C ALA A 250 5.50 -11.24 -16.68
N ARG A 251 6.82 -11.51 -16.58
CA ARG A 251 7.41 -12.22 -15.44
C ARG A 251 7.39 -11.38 -14.16
N LEU A 252 7.59 -10.06 -14.27
CA LEU A 252 7.49 -9.12 -13.16
C LEU A 252 6.06 -9.07 -12.61
N ASP A 253 5.06 -8.94 -13.49
CA ASP A 253 3.64 -8.97 -13.12
C ASP A 253 3.29 -10.27 -12.36
N ALA A 254 3.79 -11.41 -12.84
CA ALA A 254 3.56 -12.70 -12.21
C ALA A 254 4.29 -12.84 -10.86
N GLU A 255 5.43 -12.17 -10.70
CA GLU A 255 6.14 -12.12 -9.42
C GLU A 255 5.42 -11.21 -8.42
N GLU A 256 4.92 -10.05 -8.84
CA GLU A 256 4.11 -9.18 -8.00
C GLU A 256 2.88 -9.91 -7.47
N VAL A 257 2.12 -10.58 -8.34
CA VAL A 257 0.95 -11.37 -7.90
C VAL A 257 1.36 -12.44 -6.89
N ARG A 258 2.50 -13.13 -7.11
CA ARG A 258 3.01 -14.14 -6.18
C ARG A 258 3.38 -13.53 -4.82
N LEU A 259 3.98 -12.35 -4.80
CA LEU A 259 4.39 -11.67 -3.57
C LEU A 259 3.19 -11.14 -2.79
N VAL A 260 2.15 -10.65 -3.49
CA VAL A 260 0.86 -10.30 -2.87
C VAL A 260 0.17 -11.55 -2.30
N GLU A 261 0.18 -12.66 -3.03
CA GLU A 261 -0.42 -13.92 -2.58
C GLU A 261 0.30 -14.54 -1.38
N HIS A 262 1.63 -14.47 -1.42
CA HIS A 262 2.52 -15.13 -0.48
C HIS A 262 3.66 -14.19 -0.09
N PRO A 263 3.38 -13.16 0.74
CA PRO A 263 4.42 -12.25 1.22
C PRO A 263 5.56 -13.04 1.88
N PRO A 264 6.83 -12.69 1.62
CA PRO A 264 7.96 -13.44 2.16
C PRO A 264 8.10 -13.21 3.68
N ARG A 265 7.57 -14.13 4.49
CA ARG A 265 7.58 -14.02 5.96
C ARG A 265 8.74 -14.74 6.67
N ASP A 266 9.51 -15.52 5.94
CA ASP A 266 10.66 -16.23 6.48
C ASP A 266 11.88 -16.09 5.56
N ALA A 267 13.07 -16.37 6.10
CA ALA A 267 14.33 -16.22 5.37
C ALA A 267 14.39 -17.06 4.08
N MET A 268 13.70 -18.20 4.03
CA MET A 268 13.66 -19.07 2.85
C MET A 268 12.76 -18.47 1.76
N ALA A 269 11.58 -17.97 2.14
CA ALA A 269 10.66 -17.29 1.23
C ALA A 269 11.29 -16.01 0.67
N LEU A 270 11.95 -15.22 1.53
CA LEU A 270 12.70 -14.03 1.14
C LEU A 270 13.81 -14.38 0.16
N SER A 271 14.67 -15.34 0.50
CA SER A 271 15.76 -15.80 -0.38
C SER A 271 15.24 -16.24 -1.75
N ARG A 272 14.15 -17.00 -1.82
CA ARG A 272 13.55 -17.41 -3.10
C ARG A 272 12.99 -16.23 -3.89
N ALA A 273 12.42 -15.22 -3.22
CA ALA A 273 11.94 -14.01 -3.88
C ALA A 273 13.10 -13.17 -4.43
N THR A 274 14.15 -12.98 -3.63
CA THR A 274 15.40 -12.34 -4.05
C THR A 274 16.00 -13.03 -5.27
N GLU A 275 16.09 -14.36 -5.28
CA GLU A 275 16.61 -15.12 -6.42
C GLU A 275 15.81 -14.86 -7.72
N ARG A 276 14.48 -14.80 -7.63
CA ARG A 276 13.63 -14.56 -8.81
C ARG A 276 13.76 -13.14 -9.34
N LEU A 277 13.73 -12.13 -8.46
CA LEU A 277 13.87 -10.72 -8.83
C LEU A 277 15.28 -10.39 -9.30
N ALA A 278 16.33 -10.84 -8.61
CA ALA A 278 17.72 -10.67 -9.04
C ALA A 278 17.98 -11.35 -10.38
N GLY A 279 17.39 -12.54 -10.60
CA GLY A 279 17.47 -13.21 -11.90
C GLY A 279 16.78 -12.43 -13.02
N LEU A 280 15.71 -11.69 -12.72
CA LEU A 280 15.04 -10.80 -13.67
C LEU A 280 15.85 -9.54 -13.93
N GLN A 281 16.35 -8.91 -12.87
CA GLN A 281 17.25 -7.75 -12.89
C GLN A 281 18.48 -8.02 -13.76
N GLN A 282 19.13 -9.18 -13.60
CA GLN A 282 20.29 -9.56 -14.38
C GLN A 282 19.96 -9.79 -15.88
N ARG A 283 18.75 -10.24 -16.21
CA ARG A 283 18.31 -10.37 -17.60
C ARG A 283 18.01 -9.00 -18.22
N ALA A 284 17.36 -8.12 -17.48
CA ALA A 284 17.08 -6.75 -17.91
C ALA A 284 18.38 -5.97 -18.17
N SER A 285 19.36 -6.07 -17.26
CA SER A 285 20.69 -5.48 -17.43
C SER A 285 21.43 -5.99 -18.67
N ARG A 286 21.40 -7.29 -18.96
CA ARG A 286 21.99 -7.81 -20.20
C ARG A 286 21.30 -7.29 -21.46
N ALA A 287 19.97 -7.21 -21.45
CA ALA A 287 19.22 -6.68 -22.59
C ALA A 287 19.41 -5.17 -22.77
N TRP A 288 19.66 -4.44 -21.66
CA TRP A 288 20.10 -3.05 -21.70
C TRP A 288 21.49 -2.92 -22.36
N ASP A 289 22.46 -3.76 -22.00
CA ASP A 289 23.78 -3.79 -22.65
C ASP A 289 23.64 -4.04 -24.17
N ASP A 290 22.82 -5.03 -24.55
CA ASP A 290 22.51 -5.32 -25.95
C ASP A 290 21.87 -4.12 -26.69
N ALA A 291 21.01 -3.35 -25.99
CA ALA A 291 20.40 -2.13 -26.53
C ALA A 291 21.42 -1.00 -26.75
N VAL A 292 22.38 -0.85 -25.82
CA VAL A 292 23.50 0.09 -25.95
C VAL A 292 24.39 -0.29 -27.13
N GLU A 293 24.75 -1.57 -27.27
CA GLU A 293 25.55 -2.05 -28.41
C GLU A 293 24.84 -1.83 -29.75
N ALA A 294 23.51 -1.96 -29.76
CA ALA A 294 22.68 -1.70 -30.94
C ALA A 294 22.45 -0.21 -31.24
N GLY A 295 22.74 0.69 -30.28
CA GLY A 295 22.43 2.12 -30.37
C GLY A 295 20.92 2.41 -30.37
N ASP A 296 20.12 1.57 -29.72
CA ASP A 296 18.67 1.70 -29.64
C ASP A 296 18.26 2.51 -28.39
N GLU A 297 18.20 3.83 -28.53
CA GLU A 297 17.88 4.76 -27.44
C GLU A 297 16.50 4.50 -26.81
N GLU A 298 15.52 4.05 -27.59
CA GLU A 298 14.18 3.72 -27.09
C GLU A 298 14.21 2.47 -26.22
N ALA A 299 14.94 1.43 -26.66
CA ALA A 299 15.12 0.23 -25.87
C ALA A 299 15.91 0.48 -24.58
N ILE A 300 16.94 1.33 -24.60
CA ILE A 300 17.72 1.71 -23.41
C ILE A 300 16.80 2.31 -22.35
N ALA A 301 16.05 3.35 -22.70
CA ALA A 301 15.11 4.00 -21.78
C ALA A 301 14.05 3.01 -21.25
N ALA A 302 13.55 2.14 -22.13
CA ALA A 302 12.55 1.15 -21.76
C ALA A 302 13.09 0.10 -20.77
N PHE A 303 14.39 -0.24 -20.82
CA PHE A 303 15.03 -1.12 -19.85
C PHE A 303 15.42 -0.40 -18.55
N ASP A 304 15.74 0.91 -18.60
CA ASP A 304 15.89 1.73 -17.39
C ASP A 304 14.60 1.75 -16.58
N ASP A 305 13.45 1.99 -17.24
CA ASP A 305 12.13 1.94 -16.61
C ASP A 305 11.85 0.56 -15.99
N LEU A 306 12.14 -0.53 -16.72
CA LEU A 306 11.95 -1.90 -16.20
C LEU A 306 12.83 -2.15 -14.96
N MET A 307 14.06 -1.67 -14.95
CA MET A 307 14.97 -1.80 -13.81
C MET A 307 14.45 -1.05 -12.58
N ALA A 308 13.89 0.15 -12.77
CA ALA A 308 13.22 0.91 -11.71
C ALA A 308 11.97 0.19 -11.19
N GLU A 309 11.15 -0.38 -12.07
CA GLU A 309 9.98 -1.18 -11.67
C GLU A 309 10.37 -2.43 -10.85
N ILE A 310 11.44 -3.14 -11.25
CA ILE A 310 11.97 -4.28 -10.50
C ILE A 310 12.44 -3.85 -9.10
N ALA A 311 13.17 -2.74 -9.00
CA ALA A 311 13.68 -2.21 -7.74
C ALA A 311 12.52 -1.78 -6.82
N SER A 312 11.55 -1.04 -7.35
CA SER A 312 10.37 -0.60 -6.60
C SER A 312 9.54 -1.78 -6.08
N LEU A 313 9.37 -2.83 -6.89
CA LEU A 313 8.70 -4.04 -6.43
C LEU A 313 9.48 -4.72 -5.29
N ALA A 314 10.82 -4.79 -5.40
CA ALA A 314 11.65 -5.40 -4.38
C ALA A 314 11.57 -4.63 -3.06
N GLU A 315 11.71 -3.30 -3.11
CA GLU A 315 11.59 -2.39 -1.97
C GLU A 315 10.26 -2.54 -1.23
N ARG A 316 9.13 -2.56 -1.96
CA ARG A 316 7.79 -2.73 -1.38
C ARG A 316 7.65 -4.00 -0.53
N PHE A 317 8.42 -5.05 -0.85
CA PHE A 317 8.41 -6.32 -0.10
C PHE A 317 9.64 -6.51 0.78
N GLY A 318 10.45 -5.46 1.02
CA GLY A 318 11.65 -5.52 1.86
C GLY A 318 12.74 -6.44 1.30
N ILE A 319 12.83 -6.55 -0.03
CA ILE A 319 13.80 -7.40 -0.72
C ILE A 319 14.98 -6.55 -1.17
N GLU A 320 16.15 -6.82 -0.58
CA GLU A 320 17.41 -6.24 -1.07
C GLU A 320 17.90 -6.99 -2.31
N LEU A 321 18.12 -6.25 -3.40
CA LEU A 321 18.67 -6.78 -4.63
C LEU A 321 20.20 -6.59 -4.67
N PRO A 322 20.95 -7.51 -5.31
CA PRO A 322 22.39 -7.35 -5.45
C PRO A 322 22.74 -6.16 -6.32
N ASP A 323 23.83 -5.48 -5.99
CA ASP A 323 24.38 -4.42 -6.82
C ASP A 323 24.98 -5.03 -8.09
N LEU A 324 24.52 -4.58 -9.26
CA LEU A 324 24.99 -5.09 -10.55
C LEU A 324 26.40 -4.59 -10.91
N THR A 325 26.90 -3.56 -10.22
CA THR A 325 28.20 -2.95 -10.50
C THR A 325 29.40 -3.81 -10.07
N SER A 326 29.20 -4.87 -9.27
CA SER A 326 30.30 -5.72 -8.76
C SER A 326 30.82 -6.76 -9.76
N GLY A 327 30.38 -6.73 -11.02
CA GLY A 327 30.73 -7.70 -12.06
C GLY A 327 31.63 -7.20 -13.20
N ALA A 328 31.94 -5.90 -13.26
CA ALA A 328 32.83 -5.38 -14.31
C ALA A 328 34.29 -5.77 -14.00
N PRO A 329 34.99 -6.53 -14.87
CA PRO A 329 36.43 -6.68 -14.72
C PRO A 329 37.06 -5.30 -14.85
N THR A 330 37.76 -4.87 -13.80
CA THR A 330 38.60 -3.67 -13.85
C THR A 330 39.56 -3.86 -15.03
N PRO A 331 39.57 -2.98 -16.05
CA PRO A 331 40.56 -3.09 -17.10
C PRO A 331 41.93 -2.89 -16.45
N GLY A 332 42.71 -3.96 -16.42
CA GLY A 332 44.07 -3.98 -15.89
C GLY A 332 44.90 -2.89 -16.57
N ARG A 333 45.64 -2.16 -15.72
CA ARG A 333 46.61 -1.14 -16.10
C ARG A 333 47.71 -1.67 -17.02
#